data_AF-A0A851F7R1-F1
#
_entry.id   AF-A0A851F7R1-F1
#
_cell.length_a   1.000
_cell.length_b   1.000
_cell.length_c   1.000
_cell.angle_alpha   90.00
_cell.angle_beta   90.00
_cell.angle_gamma   90.00
#
_symmetry.space_group_name_H-M   'P 1'
#
loop_
_entity.id
_entity.type
_entity.pdbx_description
1 polymer ?
#
loop_
_entity_poly.entity_id
_entity_poly.type
_entity_poly.pdbx_seq_one_letter_code
_entity_poly.pdbx_strand_id
1 'polypeptide(L)'
;QALGLLVDRALFERELLSAAGDVPPVALGVFKATRFGSFICQLNLYGFHKVSTLPGDNAKKPPYSAGPLLQFSSPCFRRDRPDLLLHIRRLTKANRQRLAAGLEPRSRRPSRFQQ
;
A
#
# COMPACT_ATOMS: atom_id res chain seq x y z
N GLN A 1 10.60 -15.26 -7.60
CA GLN A 1 9.26 -14.68 -7.81
C GLN A 1 9.16 -13.41 -6.95
N ALA A 2 8.78 -12.27 -7.53
CA ALA A 2 8.76 -10.99 -6.83
C ALA A 2 7.66 -10.99 -5.75
N LEU A 3 8.07 -11.16 -4.48
CA LEU A 3 7.20 -11.09 -3.31
C LEU A 3 7.00 -9.62 -2.95
N GLY A 4 6.00 -8.96 -3.51
CA GLY A 4 5.72 -7.59 -3.14
C GLY A 4 4.87 -6.77 -4.11
N LEU A 5 4.76 -5.50 -3.75
CA LEU A 5 4.10 -4.44 -4.49
C LEU A 5 5.17 -3.55 -5.14
N LEU A 6 5.06 -3.35 -6.44
CA LEU A 6 5.87 -2.40 -7.19
C LEU A 6 5.03 -1.17 -7.53
N VAL A 7 5.55 0.01 -7.21
CA VAL A 7 4.84 1.28 -7.40
C VAL A 7 5.75 2.28 -8.10
N ASP A 8 5.36 2.74 -9.29
CA ASP A 8 5.94 3.96 -9.87
C ASP A 8 5.26 5.17 -9.23
N ARG A 9 6.04 6.01 -8.57
CA ARG A 9 5.51 7.20 -7.87
C ARG A 9 4.82 8.18 -8.82
N ALA A 10 5.43 8.50 -9.96
CA ALA A 10 4.92 9.53 -10.86
C ALA A 10 3.63 9.06 -11.55
N LEU A 11 3.60 7.79 -11.96
CA LEU A 11 2.41 7.18 -12.53
C LEU A 11 1.27 7.12 -11.50
N PHE A 12 1.58 6.69 -10.27
CA PHE A 12 0.59 6.59 -9.20
C PHE A 12 0.00 7.95 -8.82
N GLU A 13 0.84 8.98 -8.69
CA GLU A 13 0.36 10.34 -8.40
C GLU A 13 -0.55 10.86 -9.53
N ARG A 14 -0.19 10.59 -10.79
CA ARG A 14 -0.97 11.06 -11.95
C ARG A 14 -2.30 10.31 -12.13
N GLU A 15 -2.33 9.00 -11.96
CA GLU A 15 -3.50 8.18 -12.28
C GLU A 15 -4.43 7.92 -11.09
N LEU A 16 -3.88 7.83 -9.88
CA LEU A 16 -4.65 7.41 -8.68
C LEU A 16 -4.84 8.52 -7.64
N LEU A 17 -4.03 9.59 -7.68
CA LEU A 17 -4.12 10.71 -6.73
C LEU A 17 -4.46 12.05 -7.39
N SER A 18 -4.36 12.17 -8.72
CA SER A 18 -4.76 13.37 -9.45
C SER A 18 -6.28 13.49 -9.43
N ALA A 19 -6.77 14.67 -9.04
CA ALA A 19 -8.19 14.99 -9.03
C ALA A 19 -8.76 15.28 -10.44
N ALA A 20 -7.90 15.28 -11.47
CA ALA A 20 -8.24 15.84 -12.77
C ALA A 20 -8.57 14.76 -13.82
N GLY A 21 -9.88 14.52 -14.00
CA GLY A 21 -10.59 14.60 -15.29
C GLY A 21 -10.36 13.52 -16.36
N ASP A 22 -9.19 12.91 -16.47
CA ASP A 22 -8.85 11.99 -17.58
C ASP A 22 -8.42 10.60 -17.07
N VAL A 23 -9.04 10.20 -15.96
CA VAL A 23 -8.72 8.96 -15.25
C VAL A 23 -9.66 7.86 -15.74
N PRO A 24 -9.17 6.67 -16.11
CA PRO A 24 -10.05 5.54 -16.44
C PRO A 24 -11.01 5.27 -15.27
N PRO A 25 -12.30 4.93 -15.52
CA PRO A 25 -13.35 4.90 -14.51
C PRO A 25 -13.04 4.04 -13.26
N VAL A 26 -12.08 3.12 -13.36
CA VAL A 26 -11.63 2.27 -12.24
C VAL A 26 -10.82 3.01 -11.17
N ALA A 27 -10.20 4.15 -11.50
CA ALA A 27 -9.32 4.89 -10.58
C ALA A 27 -9.99 6.12 -9.94
N LEU A 28 -11.15 6.55 -10.46
CA LEU A 28 -11.96 7.61 -9.85
C LEU A 28 -12.44 7.19 -8.46
N GLY A 29 -11.85 7.81 -7.42
CA GLY A 29 -12.32 7.67 -6.04
C GLY A 29 -11.72 6.51 -5.24
N VAL A 30 -10.69 5.81 -5.74
CA VAL A 30 -10.01 4.73 -4.98
C VAL A 30 -9.34 5.28 -3.72
N PHE A 31 -8.73 6.47 -3.82
CA PHE A 31 -8.12 7.16 -2.69
C PHE A 31 -8.73 8.54 -2.49
N LYS A 32 -9.03 8.88 -1.24
CA LYS A 32 -9.36 10.27 -0.83
C LYS A 32 -8.12 11.14 -0.63
N ALA A 33 -6.94 10.53 -0.65
CA ALA A 33 -5.69 11.24 -0.47
C ALA A 33 -5.21 11.78 -1.82
N THR A 34 -4.61 12.97 -1.82
CA THR A 34 -3.98 13.59 -3.00
C THR A 34 -2.46 13.48 -2.96
N ARG A 35 -1.89 12.98 -1.86
CA ARG A 35 -0.44 12.93 -1.61
C ARG A 35 0.05 11.49 -1.49
N PHE A 36 1.12 11.18 -2.19
CA PHE A 36 1.76 9.87 -2.14
C PHE A 36 2.26 9.50 -0.73
N GLY A 37 2.70 10.49 0.07
CA GLY A 37 3.09 10.26 1.46
C GLY A 37 1.99 9.62 2.32
N SER A 38 0.72 9.95 2.07
CA SER A 38 -0.41 9.34 2.78
C SER A 38 -0.56 7.85 2.44
N PHE A 39 -0.28 7.47 1.19
CA PHE A 39 -0.24 6.08 0.75
C PHE A 39 0.91 5.31 1.43
N ILE A 40 2.12 5.90 1.49
CA ILE A 40 3.26 5.29 2.19
C ILE A 40 2.98 5.10 3.68
N CYS A 41 2.40 6.10 4.35
CA CYS A 41 2.00 5.97 5.75
C CYS A 41 1.01 4.82 5.97
N GLN A 42 0.09 4.61 5.03
CA GLN A 42 -0.84 3.49 5.11
C GLN A 42 -0.14 2.15 4.90
N LEU A 43 0.77 2.03 3.93
CA LEU A 43 1.60 0.83 3.77
C LEU A 43 2.37 0.49 5.06
N ASN A 44 3.02 1.48 5.68
CA ASN A 44 3.73 1.29 6.94
C ASN A 44 2.81 0.83 8.08
N LEU A 45 1.58 1.33 8.13
CA LEU A 45 0.58 0.91 9.12
C LEU A 45 0.10 -0.53 8.89
N TYR A 46 0.18 -1.06 7.67
CA TYR A 46 -0.18 -2.44 7.37
C TYR A 46 1.02 -3.39 7.37
N GLY A 47 2.19 -2.93 7.82
CA GLY A 47 3.38 -3.77 7.98
C GLY A 47 4.16 -4.00 6.69
N PHE A 48 3.89 -3.23 5.63
CA PHE A 48 4.74 -3.22 4.46
C PHE A 48 6.06 -2.51 4.78
N HIS A 49 7.15 -3.07 4.29
CA HIS A 49 8.47 -2.46 4.37
C HIS A 49 9.01 -2.21 2.97
N LYS A 50 9.75 -1.10 2.82
CA LYS A 50 10.43 -0.78 1.56
C LYS A 50 11.60 -1.75 1.38
N VAL A 51 11.63 -2.46 0.26
CA VAL A 51 12.77 -3.28 -0.13
C VAL A 51 13.71 -2.37 -0.93
N SER A 52 14.96 -2.25 -0.50
CA SER A 52 15.96 -1.50 -1.25
C SER A 52 16.34 -2.30 -2.49
N THR A 53 15.81 -1.92 -3.64
CA THR A 53 16.28 -2.44 -4.93
C THR A 53 17.67 -1.87 -5.18
N LEU A 54 18.67 -2.73 -5.36
CA LEU A 54 20.04 -2.32 -5.68
C LEU A 54 20.04 -1.52 -7.00
N PRO A 55 20.89 -0.49 -7.18
CA PRO A 55 20.87 0.37 -8.37
C PRO A 55 20.99 -0.35 -9.74
N GLY A 56 21.45 -1.61 -9.74
CA GLY A 56 21.54 -2.47 -10.93
C GLY A 56 20.36 -3.44 -11.12
N ASP A 57 19.45 -3.54 -10.16
CA ASP A 57 18.28 -4.43 -10.20
C ASP A 57 17.09 -3.76 -10.90
N ASN A 58 17.38 -3.01 -11.97
CA ASN A 58 16.41 -2.49 -12.94
C ASN A 58 15.82 -3.64 -13.78
N ALA A 59 15.48 -4.74 -13.13
CA ALA A 59 14.82 -5.87 -13.71
C ALA A 59 13.48 -5.40 -14.27
N LYS A 60 13.48 -5.10 -15.57
CA LYS A 60 12.30 -4.80 -16.39
C LYS A 60 11.45 -3.66 -15.82
N LYS A 61 12.02 -2.46 -15.82
CA LYS A 61 11.20 -1.25 -15.74
C LYS A 61 10.12 -1.34 -16.83
N PRO A 62 8.82 -1.29 -16.49
CA PRO A 62 7.80 -1.31 -17.51
C PRO A 62 7.99 -0.12 -18.46
N PRO A 63 7.70 -0.27 -19.76
CA PRO A 63 7.94 0.76 -20.76
C PRO A 63 7.20 2.08 -20.47
N TYR A 64 6.13 2.04 -19.68
CA TYR A 64 5.35 3.19 -19.25
C TYR A 64 5.91 3.91 -18.00
N SER A 65 6.94 3.35 -17.36
CA SER A 65 7.50 3.91 -16.13
C SER A 65 8.64 4.87 -16.44
N ALA A 66 8.41 6.16 -16.20
CA ALA A 66 9.42 7.20 -16.38
C ALA A 66 10.26 7.41 -15.10
N GLY A 67 9.74 7.06 -13.92
CA GLY A 67 10.38 7.33 -12.62
C GLY A 67 11.04 6.12 -11.95
N PRO A 68 11.67 6.30 -10.78
CA PRO A 68 12.18 5.19 -9.96
C PRO A 68 11.01 4.34 -9.42
N LEU A 69 11.11 3.01 -9.59
CA LEU A 69 10.16 2.08 -8.98
C LEU A 69 10.45 1.92 -7.49
N LEU A 70 9.39 1.93 -6.69
CA LEU A 70 9.42 1.65 -5.26
C LEU A 70 8.90 0.23 -5.03
N GLN A 71 9.73 -0.63 -4.45
CA GLN A 71 9.35 -1.98 -4.07
C GLN A 71 8.97 -2.03 -2.58
N PHE A 72 7.82 -2.62 -2.29
CA PHE A 72 7.35 -2.89 -0.93
C PHE A 72 7.05 -4.37 -0.77
N SER A 73 7.39 -4.95 0.37
CA SER A 73 7.10 -6.36 0.66
C SER A 73 6.33 -6.51 1.96
N SER A 74 5.50 -7.54 2.02
CA SER A 74 4.83 -8.02 3.22
C SER A 74 4.69 -9.55 3.11
N PRO A 75 5.01 -10.32 4.18
CA PRO A 75 4.89 -11.79 4.16
C PRO A 75 3.46 -12.27 3.84
N CYS A 76 2.47 -11.47 4.24
CA CYS A 76 1.05 -11.76 4.08
C CYS A 76 0.46 -11.17 2.79
N PHE A 77 1.29 -10.62 1.90
CA PHE A 77 0.88 -10.06 0.62
C PHE A 77 1.55 -10.82 -0.53
N ARG A 78 0.81 -11.77 -1.14
CA ARG A 78 1.31 -12.61 -2.22
C ARG A 78 0.31 -12.71 -3.36
N ARG A 79 0.82 -12.70 -4.59
CA ARG A 79 0.04 -13.04 -5.79
C ARG A 79 -0.50 -14.48 -5.63
N ASP A 80 -1.75 -14.68 -6.03
CA ASP A 80 -2.49 -15.96 -5.95
C ASP A 80 -2.84 -16.47 -4.55
N ARG A 81 -2.59 -15.69 -3.49
CA ARG A 81 -2.97 -16.04 -2.11
C ARG A 81 -3.75 -14.91 -1.42
N PRO A 82 -4.99 -14.64 -1.86
CA PRO A 82 -5.84 -13.62 -1.24
C PRO A 82 -6.15 -13.93 0.23
N ASP A 83 -6.11 -15.20 0.64
CA ASP A 83 -6.35 -15.63 2.03
C ASP A 83 -5.37 -14.98 3.03
N LEU A 84 -4.15 -14.67 2.58
CA LEU A 84 -3.14 -14.03 3.42
C LEU A 84 -3.50 -12.58 3.75
N LEU A 85 -4.33 -11.92 2.94
CA LEU A 85 -4.78 -10.54 3.19
C LEU A 85 -5.56 -10.41 4.51
N LEU A 86 -6.24 -11.49 4.95
CA LEU A 86 -6.96 -11.51 6.22
C LEU A 86 -6.03 -11.31 7.43
N HIS A 87 -4.76 -11.68 7.28
CA HIS A 87 -3.72 -11.54 8.31
C HIS A 87 -3.08 -10.14 8.31
N ILE A 88 -3.33 -9.31 7.29
CA ILE A 88 -2.84 -7.93 7.25
C ILE A 88 -3.74 -7.05 8.13
N ARG A 89 -3.21 -6.66 9.29
CA ARG A 89 -3.90 -5.81 10.27
C ARG A 89 -3.26 -4.43 10.36
N ARG A 90 -4.09 -3.42 10.64
CA ARG A 90 -3.61 -2.05 10.84
C ARG A 90 -2.91 -1.92 12.19
N LEU A 91 -1.62 -1.59 12.19
CA LEU A 91 -0.75 -1.45 13.36
C LEU A 91 -0.82 -0.04 13.97
N THR A 92 -1.99 0.31 14.49
CA THR A 92 -2.15 1.51 15.34
C THR A 92 -1.42 1.33 16.67
N LYS A 93 -1.21 2.42 17.44
CA LYS A 93 -0.62 2.33 18.79
C LYS A 93 -1.33 1.29 19.66
N ALA A 94 -2.67 1.32 19.67
CA ALA A 94 -3.50 0.35 20.38
C ALA A 94 -3.30 -1.08 19.87
N ASN A 95 -3.22 -1.30 18.55
CA ASN A 95 -3.01 -2.64 18.01
C ASN A 95 -1.59 -3.17 18.23
N ARG A 96 -0.57 -2.30 18.23
CA ARG A 96 0.81 -2.67 18.61
C ARG A 96 0.89 -3.10 20.07
N GLN A 97 0.19 -2.39 20.97
CA GLN A 97 0.10 -2.76 22.39
C GLN A 97 -0.60 -4.11 22.58
N ARG A 98 -1.69 -4.37 21.82
CA ARG A 98 -2.38 -5.67 21.87
C ARG A 98 -1.47 -6.81 21.41
N LEU A 99 -0.75 -6.62 20.29
CA LEU A 99 0.23 -7.60 19.83
C LEU A 99 1.34 -7.86 20.85
N ALA A 100 1.85 -6.79 21.49
CA ALA A 100 2.84 -6.93 22.56
C ALA A 100 2.31 -7.69 23.78
N ALA A 101 0.99 -7.63 24.03
CA ALA A 101 0.30 -8.38 25.07
C ALA A 101 -0.14 -9.80 24.62
N GLY A 102 0.25 -10.26 23.42
CA GLY A 102 -0.18 -11.54 22.87
C GLY A 102 -1.66 -11.59 22.45
N LEU A 103 -2.31 -10.43 22.33
CA LEU A 103 -3.72 -10.30 21.97
C LEU A 103 -3.88 -9.93 20.49
N GLU A 104 -4.94 -10.46 19.88
CA GLU A 104 -5.24 -10.20 18.47
C GLU A 104 -5.53 -8.70 18.20
N PRO A 105 -4.99 -8.12 17.11
CA PRO A 105 -5.28 -6.76 16.68
C PRO A 105 -6.76 -6.57 16.36
N ARG A 106 -7.33 -5.44 16.80
CA ARG A 106 -8.73 -5.14 16.50
C ARG A 106 -8.82 -4.43 15.15
N SER A 107 -9.75 -4.87 14.29
CA SER A 107 -10.12 -4.08 13.11
C SER A 107 -10.78 -2.77 13.57
N ARG A 108 -10.56 -1.68 12.83
CA ARG A 108 -11.34 -0.45 13.08
C ARG A 108 -12.80 -0.75 12.79
N ARG A 109 -13.66 -0.58 13.80
CA ARG A 109 -15.10 -0.44 13.52
C ARG A 109 -15.31 0.84 12.73
N PRO A 110 -16.24 0.88 11.76
CA PRO A 110 -16.60 2.11 11.09
C PRO A 110 -16.96 3.16 12.15
N SER A 111 -16.54 4.41 11.92
CA SER A 111 -16.82 5.51 12.83
C SER A 111 -18.33 5.63 13.01
N ARG A 112 -18.81 5.66 14.25
CA ARG A 112 -20.24 5.79 14.57
C ARG A 112 -20.81 7.17 14.20
N PHE A 113 -19.95 8.11 13.80
CA PHE A 113 -20.28 9.48 13.39
C PHE A 113 -20.55 9.62 11.88
N GLN A 114 -21.23 8.65 11.26
CA GLN A 114 -21.71 8.75 9.88
C GLN A 114 -23.25 8.67 9.77
N GLN A 115 -23.98 9.09 10.82
CA GLN A 115 -25.41 9.41 10.72
C GLN A 115 -25.59 10.89 10.45
#